data_AF-A0A930GRZ8-F1
#
_entry.id   AF-A0A930GRZ8-F1
#
_cell.length_a   1.000
_cell.length_b   1.000
_cell.length_c   1.000
_cell.angle_alpha   90.00
_cell.angle_beta   90.00
_cell.angle_gamma   90.00
#
_symmetry.space_group_name_H-M   'P 1'
#
loop_
_entity.id
_entity.type
_entity.pdbx_description
1 polymer ?
#
loop_
_entity_poly.entity_id
_entity_poly.type
_entity_poly.pdbx_seq_one_letter_code
_entity_poly.pdbx_strand_id
1 'polypeptide(L)'
;MAKIVTMGEIMLRLSTPNNEKFIQADEFDINYGGGEANVAVSLANYGHEADFVSALPKNPIGDAAIATLRKYNVGTKHISRSGERVGIYFLETGSAMRASNVVYD
;
A
#
# COMPACT_ATOMS: atom_id res chain seq x y z
N MET A 1 -2.22 19.86 16.51
CA MET A 1 -1.58 19.36 15.26
C MET A 1 -0.17 18.95 15.62
N ALA A 2 0.24 17.72 15.28
CA ALA A 2 1.57 17.19 15.59
C ALA A 2 2.26 16.74 14.30
N LYS A 3 3.58 16.82 14.28
CA LYS A 3 4.41 16.25 13.21
C LYS A 3 4.78 14.82 13.57
N ILE A 4 4.42 13.87 12.72
CA ILE A 4 4.58 12.44 12.96
C ILE A 4 5.29 11.83 11.76
N VAL A 5 6.25 10.96 12.03
CA VAL A 5 6.98 10.23 11.01
C VAL A 5 6.70 8.75 11.20
N THR A 6 6.27 8.07 10.14
CA THR A 6 6.22 6.61 10.09
C THR A 6 7.25 6.10 9.09
N MET A 7 7.74 4.89 9.30
CA MET A 7 8.78 4.29 8.46
C MET A 7 8.46 2.82 8.24
N GLY A 8 8.47 2.38 7.00
CA GLY A 8 8.17 0.99 6.68
C GLY A 8 8.11 0.76 5.18
N GLU A 9 7.48 -0.34 4.81
CA GLU A 9 7.27 -0.74 3.43
C GLU A 9 5.83 -0.40 2.98
N ILE A 10 5.70 0.02 1.72
CA ILE A 10 4.41 0.12 1.03
C ILE A 10 4.46 -0.82 -0.17
N MET A 11 3.50 -1.74 -0.23
CA MET A 11 3.44 -2.79 -1.24
C MET A 11 2.24 -2.59 -2.16
N LEU A 12 2.33 -3.14 -3.36
CA LEU A 12 1.22 -3.31 -4.27
C LEU A 12 0.39 -4.52 -3.82
N ARG A 13 -0.85 -4.28 -3.42
CA ARG A 13 -1.84 -5.32 -3.14
C ARG A 13 -2.69 -5.58 -4.37
N LEU A 14 -2.74 -6.85 -4.81
CA LEU A 14 -3.61 -7.35 -5.87
C LEU A 14 -4.71 -8.21 -5.24
N SER A 15 -5.93 -7.68 -5.17
CA SER A 15 -7.05 -8.35 -4.47
C SER A 15 -8.04 -8.95 -5.46
N THR A 16 -8.51 -10.18 -5.23
CA THR A 16 -9.56 -10.76 -6.08
C THR A 16 -10.86 -9.98 -5.91
N PRO A 17 -11.58 -9.67 -7.00
CA PRO A 17 -12.87 -8.98 -6.91
C PRO A 17 -13.94 -9.93 -6.35
N ASN A 18 -15.06 -9.37 -5.87
CA ASN A 18 -16.29 -10.11 -5.55
C ASN A 18 -16.16 -11.35 -4.64
N ASN A 19 -15.11 -11.43 -3.81
CA ASN A 19 -14.76 -12.61 -2.99
C ASN A 19 -14.45 -13.87 -3.80
N GLU A 20 -14.03 -13.71 -5.05
CA GLU A 20 -13.56 -14.79 -5.89
C GLU A 20 -12.31 -15.44 -5.29
N LYS A 21 -12.15 -16.73 -5.55
CA LYS A 21 -10.88 -17.42 -5.29
C LYS A 21 -9.85 -17.06 -6.37
N PHE A 22 -8.57 -17.24 -6.08
CA PHE A 22 -7.51 -17.02 -7.08
C PHE A 22 -7.71 -17.83 -8.37
N ILE A 23 -8.25 -19.05 -8.27
CA ILE A 23 -8.54 -19.90 -9.45
C ILE A 23 -9.74 -19.40 -10.28
N GLN A 24 -10.55 -18.50 -9.73
CA GLN A 24 -11.75 -17.98 -10.37
C GLN A 24 -11.51 -16.60 -10.99
N ALA A 25 -10.65 -15.80 -10.37
CA ALA A 25 -10.38 -14.43 -10.79
C ALA A 25 -9.54 -14.38 -12.08
N ASP A 26 -9.98 -13.55 -13.01
CA ASP A 26 -9.25 -13.16 -14.23
C ASP A 26 -8.69 -11.72 -14.16
N GLU A 27 -9.04 -10.99 -13.09
CA GLU A 27 -8.56 -9.64 -12.80
C GLU A 27 -8.24 -9.44 -11.30
N PHE A 28 -7.57 -8.32 -10.99
CA PHE A 28 -7.23 -7.93 -9.62
C PHE A 28 -7.49 -6.44 -9.38
N ASP A 29 -8.07 -6.13 -8.22
CA ASP A 29 -8.15 -4.78 -7.70
C ASP A 29 -6.80 -4.31 -7.15
N ILE A 30 -6.31 -3.19 -7.68
CA ILE A 30 -5.03 -2.60 -7.32
C ILE A 30 -5.17 -1.65 -6.13
N ASN A 31 -4.38 -1.90 -5.09
CA ASN A 31 -4.21 -0.97 -3.96
C ASN A 31 -2.73 -0.85 -3.59
N TYR A 32 -2.33 0.29 -3.03
CA TYR A 32 -1.01 0.44 -2.42
C TYR A 32 -1.19 0.62 -0.92
N GLY A 33 -0.54 -0.23 -0.12
CA GLY A 33 -0.72 -0.24 1.32
C GLY A 33 0.42 -0.89 2.09
N GLY A 34 0.45 -0.62 3.38
CA GLY A 34 1.44 -1.11 4.33
C GLY A 34 1.03 -0.65 5.72
N GLY A 35 1.43 -1.35 6.79
CA GLY A 35 0.96 -1.04 8.15
C GLY A 35 1.25 0.41 8.53
N GLU A 36 2.50 0.82 8.34
CA GLU A 36 3.01 2.14 8.69
C GLU A 36 2.54 3.23 7.73
N ALA A 37 2.34 2.88 6.45
CA ALA A 37 1.73 3.75 5.45
C ALA A 37 0.26 4.05 5.79
N ASN A 38 -0.51 3.04 6.20
CA ASN A 38 -1.91 3.18 6.60
C ASN A 38 -2.05 4.06 7.86
N VAL A 39 -1.11 3.93 8.80
CA VAL A 39 -1.04 4.82 9.97
C VAL A 39 -0.77 6.27 9.55
N ALA A 40 0.20 6.52 8.65
CA ALA A 40 0.47 7.87 8.15
C ALA A 40 -0.76 8.49 7.45
N VAL A 41 -1.44 7.72 6.59
CA VAL A 41 -2.68 8.15 5.92
C VAL A 41 -3.78 8.49 6.94
N SER A 42 -3.96 7.65 7.96
CA SER A 42 -4.96 7.88 9.00
C SER A 42 -4.67 9.16 9.79
N LEU A 43 -3.41 9.37 10.18
CA LEU A 43 -2.97 10.57 10.90
C LEU A 43 -3.12 11.84 10.05
N ALA A 44 -2.80 11.78 8.75
CA ALA A 44 -3.02 12.87 7.82
C ALA A 44 -4.51 13.23 7.71
N ASN A 45 -5.39 12.22 7.62
CA ASN A 45 -6.84 12.41 7.62
C ASN A 45 -7.37 13.01 8.93
N TYR A 46 -6.70 12.76 10.06
CA TYR A 46 -7.02 13.38 11.36
C TYR A 46 -6.42 14.79 11.52
N GLY A 47 -5.80 15.34 10.48
CA GLY A 47 -5.25 16.70 10.47
C GLY A 47 -3.87 16.82 11.13
N HIS A 48 -3.12 15.72 11.27
CA HIS A 48 -1.70 15.78 11.64
C HIS A 48 -0.80 15.94 10.42
N GLU A 49 0.40 16.47 10.61
CA GLU A 49 1.44 16.48 9.58
C GLU A 49 2.15 15.12 9.62
N ALA A 50 1.79 14.21 8.71
CA ALA A 50 2.40 12.89 8.61
C ALA A 50 3.40 12.80 7.44
N ASP A 51 4.64 12.43 7.72
CA ASP A 51 5.65 12.08 6.71
C ASP A 51 5.89 10.55 6.71
N PHE A 52 6.07 9.96 5.52
CA PHE A 52 6.43 8.54 5.36
C PHE A 52 7.86 8.38 4.85
N VAL A 53 8.66 7.59 5.57
CA VAL A 53 10.03 7.23 5.22
C VAL A 53 10.04 5.82 4.63
N SER A 54 10.56 5.68 3.42
CA SER A 54 10.62 4.39 2.72
C SER A 54 11.63 4.40 1.57
N ALA A 55 11.73 3.29 0.84
CA ALA A 55 12.50 3.14 -0.38
C ALA A 55 11.62 2.52 -1.46
N LEU A 56 11.54 3.16 -2.63
CA LEU A 56 10.74 2.68 -3.77
C LEU A 56 11.54 2.80 -5.08
N PRO A 57 11.41 1.84 -6.02
CA PRO A 57 12.13 1.86 -7.28
C PRO A 57 11.74 3.06 -8.13
N LYS A 58 12.67 3.54 -8.96
CA LYS A 58 12.44 4.63 -9.93
C LYS A 58 11.75 4.11 -11.19
N ASN A 59 10.56 3.54 -11.02
CA ASN A 59 9.71 3.03 -12.09
C ASN A 59 8.24 3.47 -11.89
N PRO A 60 7.36 3.28 -12.90
CA PRO A 60 5.97 3.74 -12.83
C PRO A 60 5.15 3.16 -11.66
N ILE A 61 5.42 1.93 -11.23
CA ILE A 61 4.73 1.31 -10.09
C ILE A 61 5.15 1.97 -8.77
N GLY A 62 6.45 2.26 -8.62
CA GLY A 62 6.95 3.05 -7.50
C GLY A 62 6.42 4.48 -7.50
N ASP A 63 6.29 5.11 -8.66
CA ASP A 63 5.67 6.44 -8.79
C ASP A 63 4.18 6.42 -8.39
N ALA A 64 3.45 5.38 -8.77
CA ALA A 64 2.06 5.19 -8.39
C ALA A 64 1.90 5.05 -6.86
N ALA A 65 2.75 4.27 -6.19
CA ALA A 65 2.75 4.15 -4.74
C ALA A 65 3.00 5.52 -4.03
N ILE A 66 3.95 6.31 -4.53
CA ILE A 66 4.20 7.68 -4.04
C ILE A 66 2.97 8.57 -4.27
N ALA A 67 2.35 8.49 -5.44
CA ALA A 67 1.16 9.28 -5.77
C ALA A 67 -0.03 8.91 -4.86
N THR A 68 -0.20 7.63 -4.52
CA THR A 68 -1.22 7.19 -3.55
C THR A 68 -1.03 7.82 -2.18
N LEU A 69 0.20 7.87 -1.66
CA LEU A 69 0.48 8.55 -0.39
C LEU A 69 0.15 10.05 -0.46
N ARG A 70 0.57 10.72 -1.55
CA ARG A 70 0.30 12.16 -1.75
C ARG A 70 -1.18 12.48 -1.89
N LYS A 71 -1.97 11.59 -2.52
CA LYS A 71 -3.44 11.70 -2.61
C LYS A 71 -4.09 11.85 -1.23
N TYR A 72 -3.51 11.24 -0.20
CA TYR A 72 -3.97 11.33 1.19
C TYR A 72 -3.18 12.35 2.04
N ASN A 73 -2.52 13.33 1.40
CA ASN A 73 -1.75 14.39 2.06
C ASN A 73 -0.57 13.90 2.93
N VAL A 74 -0.07 12.68 2.69
CA VAL A 74 1.12 12.18 3.37
C VAL A 74 2.37 12.76 2.71
N GLY A 75 3.29 13.30 3.53
CA GLY A 75 4.58 13.80 3.10
C GLY A 75 5.49 12.68 2.61
N THR A 76 6.05 12.85 1.41
CA THR A 76 6.82 11.80 0.68
C THR A 76 8.26 12.22 0.39
N LYS A 77 8.74 13.33 0.97
CA LYS A 77 10.08 13.87 0.73
C LYS A 77 11.22 12.96 1.20
N HIS A 78 10.91 12.01 2.08
CA HIS A 78 11.86 11.05 2.65
C HIS A 78 11.79 9.67 2.02
N ILE A 79 11.12 9.53 0.87
CA ILE A 79 11.12 8.29 0.09
C ILE A 79 12.34 8.29 -0.81
N SER A 80 13.30 7.41 -0.52
CA SER A 80 14.44 7.17 -1.39
C SER A 80 13.99 6.49 -2.69
N ARG A 81 14.58 6.88 -3.82
CA ARG A 81 14.35 6.24 -5.11
C ARG A 81 15.45 5.18 -5.33
N SER A 82 15.19 3.94 -4.93
CA SER A 82 16.18 2.85 -4.94
C SER A 82 15.54 1.47 -5.08
N GLY A 83 16.32 0.49 -5.52
CA GLY A 83 15.87 -0.88 -5.76
C GLY A 83 15.18 -1.06 -7.11
N GLU A 84 14.81 -2.30 -7.41
CA GLU A 84 14.35 -2.70 -8.74
C GLU A 84 12.82 -2.91 -8.84
N ARG A 85 12.16 -3.33 -7.74
CA ARG A 85 10.72 -3.63 -7.70
C ARG A 85 10.04 -3.12 -6.43
N VAL A 86 8.72 -2.93 -6.52
CA VAL A 86 7.84 -2.75 -5.36
C VAL A 86 7.42 -4.14 -4.89
N GLY A 87 7.41 -4.39 -3.58
CA GLY A 87 6.87 -5.64 -3.03
C GLY A 87 5.41 -5.83 -3.43
N ILE A 88 5.03 -7.07 -3.75
CA ILE A 88 3.68 -7.41 -4.20
C ILE A 88 3.12 -8.46 -3.25
N TYR A 89 1.84 -8.32 -2.91
CA TYR A 89 1.10 -9.42 -2.30
C TYR A 89 -0.29 -9.55 -2.89
N PHE A 90 -0.73 -10.79 -2.96
CA PHE A 90 -2.03 -11.19 -3.46
C PHE A 90 -2.97 -11.43 -2.29
N LEU A 91 -4.20 -10.95 -2.42
CA LEU A 91 -5.25 -11.12 -1.41
C LEU A 91 -6.46 -11.79 -2.05
N GLU A 92 -6.73 -13.03 -1.65
CA GLU A 92 -8.02 -13.66 -1.86
C GLU A 92 -8.92 -13.26 -0.71
N THR A 93 -9.89 -12.38 -0.95
CA THR A 93 -10.80 -11.90 0.10
C THR A 93 -11.66 -13.05 0.60
N GLY A 94 -11.68 -13.31 1.90
CA GLY A 94 -12.53 -14.31 2.54
C GLY A 94 -14.02 -13.96 2.47
N SER A 95 -14.88 -14.95 2.64
CA SER A 95 -16.33 -14.74 2.69
C SER A 95 -17.00 -15.78 3.59
N ALA A 96 -17.89 -15.31 4.47
CA ALA A 96 -18.52 -16.09 5.52
C ALA A 96 -17.49 -16.88 6.36
N MET A 97 -17.51 -18.21 6.29
CA MET A 97 -16.60 -19.09 7.04
C MET A 97 -15.24 -19.29 6.36
N ARG A 98 -15.08 -18.86 5.10
CA ARG A 98 -13.79 -18.91 4.40
C ARG A 98 -12.94 -17.71 4.81
N ALA A 99 -11.83 -17.96 5.48
CA ALA A 99 -10.84 -16.92 5.79
C ALA A 99 -10.19 -16.36 4.52
N SER A 100 -9.69 -15.13 4.59
CA SER A 100 -8.87 -14.56 3.52
C SER A 100 -7.54 -15.32 3.39
N ASN A 101 -7.05 -15.46 2.16
CA ASN A 101 -5.74 -16.03 1.88
C ASN A 101 -4.80 -14.95 1.34
N VAL A 102 -3.59 -14.89 1.88
CA VAL A 102 -2.58 -13.88 1.54
C VAL A 102 -1.32 -14.59 1.06
N VAL A 103 -0.82 -14.19 -0.10
CA VAL A 103 0.40 -14.74 -0.71
C VAL A 103 1.34 -13.59 -1.05
N TYR A 104 2.61 -13.70 -0.69
CA TYR A 104 3.64 -12.67 -0.93
C TYR A 104 4.56 -13.09 -2.08
N ASP A 105 4.99 -12.13 -2.90
CA ASP A 105 5.98 -12.27 -3.99
C ASP A 105 7.21 -11.38 -3.77
#